data_AF-A0A0Q8JEX0-F1
#
_entry.id   AF-A0A0Q8JEX0-F1
#
_cell.length_a   1.000
_cell.length_b   1.000
_cell.length_c   1.000
_cell.angle_alpha   90.00
_cell.angle_beta   90.00
_cell.angle_gamma   90.00
#
_symmetry.space_group_name_H-M   'P 1'
#
loop_
_entity.id
_entity.type
_entity.pdbx_description
1 polymer ?
#
loop_
_entity_poly.entity_id
_entity_poly.type
_entity_poly.pdbx_seq_one_letter_code
_entity_poly.pdbx_strand_id
1 'polypeptide(L)'
;MPSNVIEESRRIPALSEFGVSPALLQMAAGQFPHPALASCSSGPPYYLYHGAEAPDGPQVLPLWDIGDQVIAIRAQASDLEYICFSIEAPDEVEQLATTEQGFWATQFDFMYELDMEIETLHAIAQTVGYRFLRMQLDSRVAMEDQLDSSHRHGQWLSALVASIDATKTT
;
A
#
# COMPACT_ATOMS: atom_id res chain seq x y z
N MET A 1 0.92 -6.92 22.27
CA MET A 1 1.18 -7.14 20.84
C MET A 1 0.43 -8.40 20.43
N PRO A 2 -0.40 -8.35 19.38
CA PRO A 2 -1.11 -9.53 18.87
C PRO A 2 -0.11 -10.63 18.50
N SER A 3 -0.45 -11.90 18.76
CA SER A 3 0.48 -13.02 18.58
C SER A 3 0.90 -13.27 17.13
N ASN A 4 0.16 -12.72 16.16
CA ASN A 4 0.43 -12.84 14.73
C ASN A 4 1.10 -11.61 14.12
N VAL A 5 1.39 -10.55 14.89
CA VAL A 5 2.21 -9.44 14.40
C VAL A 5 3.68 -9.82 14.51
N ILE A 6 4.50 -9.45 13.53
CA ILE A 6 5.96 -9.66 13.65
C ILE A 6 6.55 -8.74 14.73
N GLU A 7 7.56 -9.21 15.47
CA GLU A 7 8.27 -8.34 16.42
C GLU A 7 8.88 -7.10 15.73
N GLU A 8 8.74 -5.92 16.34
CA GLU A 8 9.19 -4.65 15.76
C GLU A 8 10.65 -4.68 15.30
N SER A 9 11.54 -5.25 16.14
CA SER A 9 12.97 -5.36 15.84
C SER A 9 13.30 -6.29 14.66
N ARG A 10 12.37 -7.19 14.29
CA ARG A 10 12.51 -8.17 13.20
C ARG A 10 11.79 -7.75 11.93
N ARG A 11 10.96 -6.71 12.00
CA ARG A 11 10.10 -6.26 10.90
C ARG A 11 10.88 -5.95 9.61
N ILE A 12 11.83 -5.01 9.66
CA ILE A 12 12.56 -4.58 8.46
C ILE A 12 13.37 -5.73 7.84
N PRO A 13 14.12 -6.54 8.62
CA PRO A 13 14.75 -7.75 8.10
C PRO A 13 13.77 -8.71 7.41
N ALA A 14 12.60 -8.98 8.01
CA ALA A 14 11.62 -9.89 7.43
C ALA A 14 11.01 -9.33 6.13
N LEU A 15 10.64 -8.05 6.09
CA LEU A 15 10.19 -7.40 4.86
C LEU A 15 11.23 -7.53 3.73
N SER A 16 12.52 -7.39 4.07
CA SER A 16 13.60 -7.61 3.11
C SER A 16 13.70 -9.07 2.65
N GLU A 17 13.52 -10.05 3.54
CA GLU A 17 13.53 -11.48 3.20
C GLU A 17 12.35 -11.85 2.28
N PHE A 18 11.22 -11.15 2.42
CA PHE A 18 10.06 -11.29 1.53
C PHE A 18 10.23 -10.61 0.17
N GLY A 19 11.37 -9.95 -0.09
CA GLY A 19 11.68 -9.36 -1.39
C GLY A 19 10.98 -8.04 -1.68
N VAL A 20 10.52 -7.33 -0.63
CA VAL A 20 10.00 -5.97 -0.73
C VAL A 20 11.08 -5.03 -1.29
N SER A 21 10.71 -4.12 -2.20
CA SER A 21 11.67 -3.24 -2.86
C SER A 21 12.40 -2.31 -1.88
N PRO A 22 13.60 -1.81 -2.24
CA PRO A 22 14.33 -0.84 -1.43
C PRO A 22 13.52 0.43 -1.11
N ALA A 23 12.69 0.90 -2.04
CA ALA A 23 11.87 2.09 -1.85
C ALA A 23 10.79 1.84 -0.79
N LEU A 24 10.11 0.70 -0.86
CA LEU A 24 9.08 0.35 0.11
C LEU A 24 9.68 0.02 1.49
N LEU A 25 10.87 -0.58 1.54
CA LEU A 25 11.63 -0.77 2.79
C LEU A 25 12.00 0.56 3.46
N GLN A 26 12.43 1.56 2.69
CA GLN A 26 12.70 2.90 3.22
C GLN A 26 11.43 3.51 3.84
N MET A 27 10.30 3.44 3.12
CA MET A 27 9.02 3.93 3.64
C MET A 27 8.60 3.21 4.92
N ALA A 28 8.71 1.87 4.96
CA ALA A 28 8.41 1.10 6.16
C ALA A 28 9.30 1.49 7.35
N ALA A 29 10.55 1.91 7.09
CA ALA A 29 11.47 2.42 8.10
C ALA A 29 11.22 3.89 8.51
N GLY A 30 10.17 4.54 7.98
CA GLY A 30 9.87 5.96 8.24
C GLY A 30 10.75 6.94 7.46
N GLN A 31 11.43 6.47 6.41
CA GLN A 31 12.24 7.28 5.51
C GLN A 31 11.52 7.45 4.18
N PHE A 32 11.69 8.60 3.52
CA PHE A 32 10.99 8.87 2.27
C PHE A 32 11.97 8.95 1.12
N PRO A 33 11.83 8.07 0.10
CA PRO A 33 12.71 8.13 -1.07
C PRO A 33 12.40 9.35 -1.96
N HIS A 34 11.23 9.97 -1.77
CA HIS A 34 10.86 11.27 -2.34
C HIS A 34 10.11 12.11 -1.28
N PRO A 35 10.40 13.42 -1.10
CA PRO A 35 9.79 14.23 -0.03
C PRO A 35 8.26 14.26 -0.04
N ALA A 36 7.63 14.24 -1.21
CA ALA A 36 6.16 14.27 -1.33
C ALA A 36 5.46 13.03 -0.73
N LEU A 37 6.18 11.91 -0.56
CA LEU A 37 5.63 10.69 0.05
C LEU A 37 5.36 10.83 1.55
N ALA A 38 5.82 11.91 2.19
CA ALA A 38 5.47 12.20 3.58
C ALA A 38 3.96 12.41 3.79
N SER A 39 3.20 12.68 2.72
CA SER A 39 1.73 12.75 2.76
C SER A 39 1.04 11.38 2.82
N CYS A 40 1.74 10.30 2.46
CA CYS A 40 1.20 8.95 2.32
C CYS A 40 1.43 8.08 3.57
N SER A 41 2.18 8.58 4.55
CA SER A 41 2.61 7.82 5.72
C SER A 41 2.82 8.75 6.91
N SER A 42 2.40 8.31 8.09
CA SER A 42 2.66 9.02 9.36
C SER A 42 4.02 8.64 9.99
N GLY A 43 4.88 7.94 9.25
CA GLY A 43 6.14 7.39 9.75
C GLY A 43 6.03 5.89 10.06
N PRO A 44 6.95 5.33 10.88
CA PRO A 44 6.91 3.93 11.27
C PRO A 44 5.59 3.57 11.97
N PRO A 45 5.11 2.32 11.85
CA PRO A 45 3.88 1.89 12.47
C PRO A 45 4.03 1.91 13.98
N TYR A 46 3.01 2.46 14.64
CA TYR A 46 2.94 2.66 16.08
C TYR A 46 1.87 1.78 16.69
N TYR A 47 0.65 1.77 16.13
CA TYR A 47 -0.52 1.21 16.80
C TYR A 47 -0.39 -0.26 17.16
N LEU A 48 0.01 -1.12 16.21
CA LEU A 48 0.12 -2.57 16.46
C LEU A 48 1.19 -2.92 17.52
N TYR A 49 2.23 -2.09 17.64
CA TYR A 49 3.26 -2.28 18.67
C TYR A 49 2.85 -1.71 20.03
N HIS A 50 1.81 -0.88 20.08
CA HIS A 50 1.35 -0.20 21.29
C HIS A 50 -0.06 -0.61 21.73
N GLY A 51 -0.50 -1.81 21.32
CA GLY A 51 -1.67 -2.48 21.89
C GLY A 51 -2.92 -2.50 21.02
N ALA A 52 -2.86 -1.95 19.80
CA ALA A 52 -3.92 -2.20 18.84
C ALA A 52 -3.96 -3.68 18.44
N GLU A 53 -5.17 -4.15 18.15
CA GLU A 53 -5.41 -5.49 17.63
C GLU A 53 -5.01 -5.57 16.15
N ALA A 54 -4.68 -6.77 15.71
CA ALA A 54 -4.42 -7.07 14.31
C ALA A 54 -5.48 -8.09 13.84
N PRO A 55 -5.83 -8.10 12.56
CA PRO A 55 -6.76 -9.08 12.02
C PRO A 55 -6.29 -10.50 12.30
N ASP A 56 -7.24 -11.39 12.56
CA ASP A 56 -6.96 -12.80 12.74
C ASP A 56 -6.29 -13.44 11.50
N GLY A 57 -5.50 -14.49 11.74
CA GLY A 57 -4.94 -15.34 10.67
C GLY A 57 -3.43 -15.23 10.49
N PRO A 58 -2.91 -15.17 9.24
CA PRO A 58 -1.48 -15.22 8.97
C PRO A 58 -0.68 -14.05 9.58
N GLN A 59 0.65 -14.16 9.52
CA GLN A 59 1.52 -13.15 10.11
C GLN A 59 1.37 -11.80 9.40
N VAL A 60 1.24 -10.74 10.21
CA VAL A 60 1.12 -9.35 9.77
C VAL A 60 2.46 -8.62 9.96
N LEU A 61 2.92 -7.98 8.88
CA LEU A 61 4.10 -7.13 8.82
C LEU A 61 3.66 -5.68 8.54
N PRO A 62 3.52 -4.83 9.56
CA PRO A 62 3.00 -3.48 9.36
C PRO A 62 4.02 -2.61 8.61
N LEU A 63 3.56 -1.89 7.60
CA LEU A 63 4.40 -0.97 6.83
C LEU A 63 4.43 0.40 7.49
N TRP A 64 3.27 1.04 7.67
CA TRP A 64 3.08 2.32 8.37
C TRP A 64 1.61 2.53 8.75
N ASP A 65 1.38 3.57 9.55
CA ASP A 65 0.03 4.02 9.93
C ASP A 65 -0.38 5.27 9.14
N ILE A 66 -1.67 5.39 8.84
CA ILE A 66 -2.28 6.59 8.23
C ILE A 66 -3.63 6.86 8.90
N GLY A 67 -3.72 7.94 9.67
CA GLY A 67 -4.91 8.22 10.49
C GLY A 67 -5.11 7.15 11.57
N ASP A 68 -6.26 6.47 11.53
CA ASP A 68 -6.64 5.31 12.35
C ASP A 68 -6.42 3.97 11.61
N GLN A 69 -5.84 4.00 10.41
CA GLN A 69 -5.61 2.81 9.59
C GLN A 69 -4.17 2.34 9.66
N VAL A 70 -4.00 1.04 9.48
CA VAL A 70 -2.71 0.36 9.36
C VAL A 70 -2.56 -0.21 7.96
N ILE A 71 -1.48 0.18 7.27
CA ILE A 71 -1.06 -0.43 6.02
C ILE A 71 -0.08 -1.55 6.36
N ALA A 72 -0.33 -2.76 5.88
CA ALA A 72 0.49 -3.92 6.23
C ALA A 72 0.64 -4.91 5.06
N ILE A 73 1.59 -5.82 5.22
CA ILE A 73 1.70 -7.03 4.41
C ILE A 73 1.26 -8.21 5.26
N ARG A 74 0.39 -9.05 4.72
CA ARG A 74 0.11 -10.38 5.24
C ARG A 74 0.93 -11.40 4.45
N ALA A 75 1.82 -12.10 5.15
CA ALA A 75 2.64 -13.15 4.53
C ALA A 75 1.86 -14.47 4.47
N GLN A 76 1.63 -14.97 3.26
CA GLN A 76 1.13 -16.31 3.00
C GLN A 76 2.29 -17.20 2.50
N ALA A 77 2.14 -18.53 2.53
CA ALA A 77 3.23 -19.50 2.35
C ALA A 77 4.13 -19.28 1.11
N SER A 78 3.63 -18.62 0.07
CA SER A 78 4.37 -18.26 -1.14
C SER A 78 4.05 -16.87 -1.68
N ASP A 79 3.17 -16.12 -1.01
CA ASP A 79 2.55 -14.93 -1.58
C ASP A 79 2.45 -13.80 -0.54
N LEU A 80 2.58 -12.57 -1.04
CA LEU A 80 2.36 -11.37 -0.26
C LEU A 80 1.00 -10.79 -0.60
N GLU A 81 0.26 -10.43 0.42
CA GLU A 81 -0.99 -9.70 0.31
C GLU A 81 -0.80 -8.35 1.00
N TYR A 82 -0.98 -7.26 0.27
CA TYR A 82 -0.97 -5.91 0.80
C TYR A 82 -2.37 -5.59 1.29
N ILE A 83 -2.49 -5.14 2.53
CA ILE A 83 -3.76 -4.95 3.21
C ILE A 83 -3.84 -3.60 3.91
N CYS A 84 -5.07 -3.12 4.09
CA CYS A 84 -5.42 -2.00 4.97
C CYS A 84 -6.51 -2.46 5.95
N PHE A 85 -6.45 -1.98 7.19
CA PHE A 85 -7.53 -2.16 8.17
C PHE A 85 -7.51 -1.01 9.19
N SER A 86 -8.65 -0.72 9.80
CA SER A 86 -8.76 0.25 10.89
C SER A 86 -8.41 -0.39 12.23
N ILE A 87 -7.77 0.36 13.13
CA ILE A 87 -7.55 -0.08 14.51
C ILE A 87 -8.85 -0.21 15.31
N GLU A 88 -9.95 0.39 14.86
CA GLU A 88 -11.27 0.30 15.49
C GLU A 88 -12.04 -0.95 15.06
N ALA A 89 -11.71 -1.51 13.89
CA ALA A 89 -12.34 -2.68 13.29
C ALA A 89 -11.27 -3.57 12.60
N PRO A 90 -10.39 -4.22 13.37
CA PRO A 90 -9.21 -4.90 12.82
C PRO A 90 -9.53 -6.05 11.86
N ASP A 91 -10.70 -6.68 11.99
CA ASP A 91 -11.14 -7.78 11.13
C ASP A 91 -11.81 -7.32 9.82
N GLU A 92 -12.12 -6.03 9.68
CA GLU A 92 -12.62 -5.44 8.43
C GLU A 92 -11.44 -5.13 7.50
N VAL A 93 -10.83 -6.19 7.00
CA VAL A 93 -9.61 -6.11 6.17
C VAL A 93 -9.94 -5.83 4.72
N GLU A 94 -9.35 -4.76 4.18
CA GLU A 94 -9.30 -4.48 2.76
C GLU A 94 -8.03 -5.06 2.15
N GLN A 95 -8.18 -5.90 1.12
CA GLN A 95 -7.07 -6.32 0.29
C GLN A 95 -6.74 -5.22 -0.73
N LEU A 96 -5.59 -4.57 -0.56
CA LEU A 96 -5.12 -3.53 -1.46
C LEU A 96 -4.52 -4.10 -2.74
N ALA A 97 -3.71 -5.16 -2.65
CA ALA A 97 -3.05 -5.78 -3.81
C ALA A 97 -2.39 -7.13 -3.45
N THR A 98 -1.99 -7.88 -4.49
CA THR A 98 -1.19 -9.12 -4.37
C THR A 98 0.22 -8.98 -4.94
N THR A 99 0.57 -7.78 -5.41
CA THR A 99 1.92 -7.40 -5.88
C THR A 99 2.29 -6.00 -5.39
N GLU A 100 3.59 -5.73 -5.31
CA GLU A 100 4.04 -4.37 -4.99
C GLU A 100 3.61 -3.35 -6.05
N GLN A 101 3.53 -3.72 -7.32
CA GLN A 101 3.09 -2.82 -8.38
C GLN A 101 1.60 -2.50 -8.28
N GLY A 102 0.77 -3.49 -7.92
CA GLY A 102 -0.65 -3.27 -7.62
C GLY A 102 -0.81 -2.40 -6.37
N PHE A 103 0.01 -2.62 -5.34
CA PHE A 103 0.01 -1.78 -4.15
C PHE A 103 0.37 -0.33 -4.47
N TRP A 104 1.40 -0.11 -5.29
CA TRP A 104 1.73 1.23 -5.77
C TRP A 104 0.57 1.87 -6.52
N ALA A 105 -0.23 1.14 -7.29
CA ALA A 105 -1.40 1.71 -7.95
C ALA A 105 -2.41 2.32 -6.94
N THR A 106 -2.62 1.68 -5.78
CA THR A 106 -3.49 2.25 -4.72
C THR A 106 -2.87 3.51 -4.11
N GLN A 107 -1.56 3.52 -3.87
CA GLN A 107 -0.87 4.70 -3.32
C GLN A 107 -0.87 5.86 -4.32
N PHE A 108 -0.70 5.57 -5.61
CA PHE A 108 -0.74 6.58 -6.67
C PHE A 108 -2.13 7.15 -6.88
N ASP A 109 -3.17 6.34 -6.68
CA ASP A 109 -4.53 6.83 -6.69
C ASP A 109 -4.79 7.78 -5.52
N PHE A 110 -4.37 7.39 -4.30
CA PHE A 110 -4.43 8.26 -3.13
C PHE A 110 -3.69 9.59 -3.33
N MET A 111 -2.46 9.55 -3.87
CA MET A 111 -1.70 10.77 -4.17
C MET A 111 -2.41 11.65 -5.20
N TYR A 112 -3.07 11.07 -6.20
CA TYR A 112 -3.87 11.83 -7.17
C TYR A 112 -5.08 12.48 -6.48
N GLU A 113 -5.81 11.76 -5.62
CA GLU A 113 -6.94 12.33 -4.83
C GLU A 113 -6.53 13.49 -3.94
N LEU A 114 -5.25 13.54 -3.53
CA LEU A 114 -4.66 14.66 -2.78
C LEU A 114 -4.20 15.83 -3.68
N ASP A 115 -4.65 15.87 -4.94
CA ASP A 115 -4.27 16.87 -5.94
C ASP A 115 -2.74 16.97 -6.18
N MET A 116 -2.01 15.84 -6.06
CA MET A 116 -0.58 15.83 -6.32
C MET A 116 -0.28 16.10 -7.81
N GLU A 117 0.65 17.01 -8.08
CA GLU A 117 1.05 17.38 -9.43
C GLU A 117 1.51 16.16 -10.25
N ILE A 118 1.12 16.10 -11.53
CA ILE A 118 1.43 14.98 -12.43
C ILE A 118 2.95 14.80 -12.60
N GLU A 119 3.71 15.89 -12.68
CA GLU A 119 5.17 15.85 -12.73
C GLU A 119 5.77 15.22 -11.47
N THR A 120 5.18 15.51 -10.31
CA THR A 120 5.59 14.92 -9.03
C THR A 120 5.26 13.42 -9.00
N LEU A 121 4.08 13.01 -9.48
CA LEU A 121 3.74 11.59 -9.62
C LEU A 121 4.76 10.87 -10.52
N HIS A 122 5.16 11.46 -11.65
CA HIS A 122 6.18 10.89 -12.51
C HIS A 122 7.55 10.73 -11.81
N ALA A 123 7.97 11.72 -11.02
CA ALA A 123 9.21 11.64 -10.26
C ALA A 123 9.15 10.51 -9.22
N ILE A 124 8.06 10.43 -8.46
CA ILE A 124 7.85 9.35 -7.49
C ILE A 124 7.86 7.99 -8.18
N ALA A 125 7.18 7.84 -9.32
CA ALA A 125 7.07 6.56 -10.02
C ALA A 125 8.44 6.04 -10.45
N GLN A 126 9.33 6.92 -10.90
CA GLN A 126 10.72 6.56 -11.21
C GLN A 126 11.48 6.14 -9.94
N THR A 127 11.32 6.88 -8.85
CA THR A 127 11.98 6.62 -7.57
C THR A 127 11.58 5.28 -6.96
N VAL A 128 10.29 4.94 -6.99
CA VAL A 128 9.77 3.71 -6.38
C VAL A 128 9.66 2.54 -7.36
N GLY A 129 10.02 2.76 -8.63
CA GLY A 129 9.96 1.74 -9.68
C GLY A 129 8.54 1.36 -10.09
N TYR A 130 7.57 2.26 -9.94
CA TYR A 130 6.20 2.04 -10.39
C TYR A 130 6.09 2.23 -11.91
N ARG A 131 5.87 1.14 -12.65
CA ARG A 131 5.93 1.14 -14.12
C ARG A 131 4.58 1.41 -14.81
N PHE A 132 3.49 1.43 -14.06
CA PHE A 132 2.13 1.51 -14.61
C PHE A 132 1.48 2.90 -14.49
N LEU A 133 2.21 3.92 -14.04
CA LEU A 133 1.68 5.28 -13.87
C LEU A 133 0.96 5.79 -15.13
N ARG A 134 1.56 5.61 -16.31
CA ARG A 134 0.94 6.09 -17.56
C ARG A 134 -0.40 5.42 -17.82
N MET A 135 -0.46 4.09 -17.67
CA MET A 135 -1.69 3.32 -17.84
C MET A 135 -2.76 3.75 -16.83
N GLN A 136 -2.38 3.95 -15.57
CA GLN A 136 -3.30 4.41 -14.52
C GLN A 136 -3.88 5.79 -14.83
N LEU A 137 -3.05 6.77 -15.21
CA LEU A 137 -3.51 8.11 -15.56
C LEU A 137 -4.44 8.09 -16.78
N ASP A 138 -4.06 7.35 -17.84
CA ASP A 138 -4.90 7.21 -19.03
C ASP A 138 -6.25 6.54 -18.69
N SER A 139 -6.25 5.52 -17.82
CA SER A 139 -7.47 4.85 -17.35
C SER A 139 -8.36 5.78 -16.52
N ARG A 140 -7.76 6.59 -15.65
CA ARG A 140 -8.48 7.53 -14.79
C ARG A 140 -9.16 8.63 -15.59
N VAL A 141 -8.46 9.24 -16.55
CA VAL A 141 -9.04 10.23 -17.47
C VAL A 141 -10.20 9.63 -18.27
N ALA A 142 -10.08 8.39 -18.74
CA ALA A 142 -11.15 7.72 -19.48
C ALA A 142 -12.41 7.47 -18.64
N MET A 143 -12.27 7.41 -17.31
CA MET A 143 -13.35 7.09 -16.38
C MET A 143 -13.86 8.30 -15.59
N GLU A 144 -13.27 9.48 -15.74
CA GLU A 144 -13.50 10.67 -14.90
C GLU A 144 -15.00 10.98 -14.71
N ASP A 145 -15.78 11.02 -15.80
CA ASP A 145 -17.23 11.28 -15.77
C ASP A 145 -18.07 10.19 -15.06
N GLN A 146 -17.49 9.01 -14.82
CA GLN A 146 -18.14 7.84 -14.23
C GLN A 146 -17.72 7.60 -12.78
N LEU A 147 -16.67 8.26 -12.29
CA LEU A 147 -16.18 8.16 -10.90
C LEU A 147 -16.93 9.12 -9.96
N ASP A 148 -18.23 9.28 -10.18
CA ASP A 148 -19.13 10.20 -9.45
C ASP A 148 -19.49 9.74 -8.02
N SER A 149 -19.01 8.57 -7.60
CA SER A 149 -19.30 7.98 -6.29
C SER A 149 -18.14 7.12 -5.80
N SER A 150 -17.95 7.08 -4.47
CA SER A 150 -16.91 6.26 -3.82
C SER A 150 -17.01 4.78 -4.17
N HIS A 151 -18.22 4.26 -4.40
CA HIS A 151 -18.43 2.88 -4.80
C HIS A 151 -17.87 2.59 -6.20
N ARG A 152 -18.14 3.46 -7.18
CA ARG A 152 -17.63 3.30 -8.55
C ARG A 152 -16.12 3.51 -8.62
N HIS A 153 -15.61 4.48 -7.86
CA HIS A 153 -14.18 4.71 -7.70
C HIS A 153 -13.47 3.46 -7.14
N GLY A 154 -13.96 2.90 -6.04
CA GLY A 154 -13.40 1.66 -5.48
C GLY A 154 -13.46 0.46 -6.43
N GLN A 155 -14.55 0.31 -7.21
CA GLN A 155 -14.67 -0.73 -8.22
C GLN A 155 -13.65 -0.58 -9.36
N TRP A 156 -13.47 0.65 -9.86
CA TRP A 156 -12.48 0.94 -10.89
C TRP A 156 -11.06 0.69 -10.39
N LEU A 157 -10.72 1.19 -9.19
CA LEU A 157 -9.39 1.00 -8.62
C LEU A 157 -9.09 -0.48 -8.40
N SER A 158 -10.05 -1.24 -7.86
CA SER A 158 -9.93 -2.69 -7.68
C SER A 158 -9.67 -3.42 -9.01
N ALA A 159 -10.37 -3.03 -10.07
CA ALA A 159 -10.19 -3.61 -11.41
C ALA A 159 -8.83 -3.25 -12.02
N LEU A 160 -8.37 -2.00 -11.86
CA LEU A 160 -7.05 -1.55 -12.30
C LEU A 160 -5.95 -2.33 -11.59
N VAL A 161 -6.00 -2.43 -10.27
CA VAL A 161 -5.04 -3.19 -9.45
C VAL A 161 -4.99 -4.64 -9.90
N ALA A 162 -6.16 -5.30 -10.07
CA ALA A 162 -6.21 -6.68 -10.52
C ALA A 162 -5.55 -6.89 -11.89
N SER A 163 -5.69 -5.92 -12.82
CA SER A 163 -5.03 -5.97 -14.13
C SER A 163 -3.50 -5.83 -14.03
N ILE A 164 -3.02 -4.98 -13.12
CA ILE A 164 -1.59 -4.77 -12.85
C ILE A 164 -1.00 -6.03 -12.21
N ASP A 165 -1.69 -6.59 -11.21
CA ASP A 165 -1.29 -7.82 -10.53
C ASP A 165 -1.22 -9.01 -11.49
N ALA A 166 -2.15 -9.10 -12.44
CA ALA A 166 -2.16 -10.15 -13.47
C ALA A 166 -0.98 -10.05 -14.46
N THR A 167 -0.30 -8.90 -14.55
CA THR A 167 0.89 -8.71 -15.38
C THR A 167 2.15 -9.37 -14.76
N LYS A 168 1.98 -10.25 -13.76
CA LYS A 168 3.02 -11.02 -13.04
C LYS A 168 3.90 -11.95 -13.90
N THR A 169 3.86 -11.87 -15.23
CA THR A 169 4.61 -12.78 -16.10
C THR A 169 5.30 -12.05 -17.26
N THR A 170 6.47 -11.47 -17.01
CA THR A 170 7.64 -11.59 -17.92
C THR A 170 8.92 -11.34 -17.14
#